data_AF-A0A843IU15-F1
#
_entry.id   AF-A0A843IU15-F1
#
_cell.length_a   1.000
_cell.length_b   1.000
_cell.length_c   1.000
_cell.angle_alpha   90.00
_cell.angle_beta   90.00
_cell.angle_gamma   90.00
#
_symmetry.space_group_name_H-M   'P 1'
#
loop_
_entity.id
_entity.type
_entity.pdbx_description
1 polymer ?
#
loop_
_entity_poly.entity_id
_entity_poly.type
_entity_poly.pdbx_seq_one_letter_code
_entity_poly.pdbx_strand_id
1 'polypeptide(L)'
;TVLIAGYEVMEDGRRRYVPIEDRCRMVADAAFLWAELRRKEAKDKRVAVLLYMYPPRNDLAGGASGLDTMESAADLLKAMAARGYRLDWVPENGREVADRLLAGITNDNSWLSDEEIGRRATETISPEAYAKWFSECTEKVREDMKGGWGEPPGDVHVHRGSQLIPGLINGNVFIGFQPDRGKCDAESYHDPSLAPPHQYLGFYRWLRYSFGADAAVHMGTHGTQEWLPGKSVGLSRDCFPDAVLGNIPDIYPYIIDNPGEGMQAKRRGYAAVVTHMVPAMTRAETYERLGELESALQLRLRAMATAEAESVSNANEKILEIVKELSLCSDLGIPEDAESIEGKADDIYDYVLEIKDALIADGLHILGKAPEGELLSESVYSMVRNPNGDVPSLRDAVAEEMGLCFQDLLQNPSGTTGGRLNGDIVDEIDMRSREIVDEIIGGRPAESFPDPLKKTASFIEGFLIPAIARTGDEIGSILKALDVGFVPPGPAGCPTRGRAKVLPTGRNFYSIDPDGIPWTSS
;
A
#
# COMPACT_ATOMS: atom_id res chain seq x y z
N THR A 1 -9.40 17.47 -10.75
CA THR A 1 -10.41 18.52 -10.48
C THR A 1 -11.75 18.08 -11.07
N VAL A 2 -12.76 18.97 -11.04
CA VAL A 2 -14.15 18.70 -11.46
C VAL A 2 -14.47 19.29 -12.84
N LEU A 3 -15.60 18.91 -13.42
CA LEU A 3 -16.12 19.50 -14.66
C LEU A 3 -16.69 20.90 -14.39
N ILE A 4 -16.15 21.93 -15.03
CA ILE A 4 -16.55 23.34 -14.81
C ILE A 4 -17.58 23.86 -15.81
N ALA A 5 -17.81 23.14 -16.91
CA ALA A 5 -18.76 23.55 -17.94
C ALA A 5 -19.33 22.32 -18.66
N GLY A 6 -20.61 22.40 -19.02
CA GLY A 6 -21.23 21.53 -20.02
C GLY A 6 -21.24 22.22 -21.39
N TYR A 7 -21.82 21.58 -22.40
CA TYR A 7 -22.14 22.25 -23.65
C TYR A 7 -23.58 21.98 -24.06
N GLU A 8 -24.18 22.98 -24.69
CA GLU A 8 -25.47 22.88 -25.38
C GLU A 8 -25.23 22.92 -26.89
N VAL A 9 -26.03 22.16 -27.63
CA VAL A 9 -26.01 22.21 -29.10
C VAL A 9 -27.07 23.20 -29.55
N MET A 10 -26.63 24.26 -30.21
CA MET A 10 -27.49 25.30 -30.78
C MET A 10 -28.23 24.78 -32.02
N GLU A 11 -29.29 25.46 -32.45
CA GLU A 11 -30.08 25.06 -33.63
C GLU A 11 -29.26 24.96 -34.93
N ASP A 12 -28.17 25.72 -35.03
CA ASP A 12 -27.22 25.68 -36.16
C ASP A 12 -26.11 24.63 -36.02
N GLY A 13 -26.21 23.74 -35.03
CA GLY A 13 -25.25 22.68 -34.76
C GLY A 13 -23.99 23.13 -34.01
N ARG A 14 -23.80 24.42 -33.71
CA ARG A 14 -22.65 24.89 -32.91
C ARG A 14 -22.79 24.49 -31.45
N ARG A 15 -21.66 24.24 -30.79
CA ARG A 15 -21.60 23.98 -29.35
C ARG A 15 -21.39 25.29 -28.58
N ARG A 16 -22.24 25.55 -27.59
CA ARG A 16 -22.08 26.64 -26.63
C ARG A 16 -21.74 26.05 -25.27
N TYR A 17 -20.57 26.38 -24.72
CA TYR A 17 -20.19 25.95 -23.38
C TYR A 17 -20.90 26.79 -22.32
N VAL A 18 -21.53 26.13 -21.35
CA VAL A 18 -22.28 26.76 -20.25
C VAL A 18 -21.60 26.40 -18.94
N PRO A 19 -21.20 27.38 -18.12
CA PRO A 19 -20.52 27.12 -16.86
C PRO A 19 -21.44 26.43 -15.85
N ILE A 20 -20.86 25.53 -15.06
CA ILE A 20 -21.48 24.93 -13.89
C ILE A 20 -20.97 25.71 -12.68
N GLU A 21 -21.74 26.70 -12.26
CA GLU A 21 -21.30 27.78 -11.35
C GLU A 21 -20.69 27.28 -10.03
N ASP A 22 -21.26 26.26 -9.40
CA ASP A 22 -20.73 25.70 -8.16
C ASP A 22 -19.40 24.96 -8.37
N ARG A 23 -19.23 24.32 -9.52
CA ARG A 23 -17.97 23.63 -9.89
C ARG A 23 -16.88 24.64 -10.26
N CYS A 24 -17.23 25.75 -10.90
CA CYS A 24 -16.32 26.88 -11.10
C CYS A 24 -15.79 27.42 -9.76
N ARG A 25 -16.68 27.62 -8.77
CA ARG A 25 -16.29 28.05 -7.42
C ARG A 25 -15.42 27.02 -6.72
N MET A 26 -15.75 25.74 -6.81
CA MET A 26 -14.94 24.66 -6.24
C MET A 26 -13.48 24.73 -6.74
N VAL A 27 -13.28 24.87 -8.05
CA VAL A 27 -11.93 24.98 -8.64
C VAL A 27 -11.22 26.27 -8.20
N ALA A 28 -11.95 27.39 -8.14
CA ALA A 28 -11.38 28.66 -7.68
C ALA A 28 -10.95 28.61 -6.20
N ASP A 29 -11.79 28.04 -5.35
CA ASP A 29 -11.52 27.86 -3.92
C ASP A 29 -10.34 26.91 -3.69
N ALA A 30 -10.28 25.80 -4.44
CA ALA A 30 -9.15 24.87 -4.37
C ALA A 30 -7.84 25.58 -4.76
N ALA A 31 -7.84 26.33 -5.86
CA ALA A 31 -6.67 27.11 -6.29
C ALA A 31 -6.28 28.17 -5.24
N PHE A 32 -7.27 28.82 -4.63
CA PHE A 32 -7.04 29.79 -3.55
C PHE A 32 -6.41 29.14 -2.32
N LEU A 33 -6.91 27.98 -1.86
CA LEU A 33 -6.38 27.29 -0.69
C LEU A 33 -4.95 26.78 -0.91
N TRP A 34 -4.64 26.25 -2.10
CA TRP A 34 -3.25 25.94 -2.47
C TRP A 34 -2.37 27.20 -2.47
N ALA A 35 -2.87 28.34 -2.96
CA ALA A 35 -2.11 29.59 -2.94
C ALA A 35 -1.89 30.14 -1.51
N GLU A 36 -2.89 30.03 -0.64
CA GLU A 36 -2.77 30.42 0.78
C GLU A 36 -1.79 29.52 1.52
N LEU A 37 -1.84 28.19 1.30
CA LEU A 37 -0.88 27.24 1.86
C LEU A 37 0.57 27.62 1.48
N ARG A 38 0.80 28.11 0.25
CA ARG A 38 2.13 28.58 -0.20
C ARG A 38 2.58 29.85 0.52
N ARG A 39 1.66 30.74 0.87
CA ARG A 39 1.97 32.04 1.49
C ARG A 39 2.27 31.93 2.97
N LYS A 40 1.68 30.95 3.66
CA LYS A 40 1.93 30.71 5.08
C LYS A 40 3.35 30.24 5.34
N GLU A 41 3.97 30.79 6.38
CA GLU A 41 5.22 30.27 6.91
C GLU A 41 4.98 28.90 7.57
N ALA A 42 5.98 28.01 7.57
CA ALA A 42 5.85 26.66 8.12
C ALA A 42 5.28 26.63 9.55
N LYS A 43 5.71 27.57 10.40
CA LYS A 43 5.25 27.70 11.80
C LYS A 43 3.76 28.01 11.93
N ASP A 44 3.14 28.60 10.91
CA ASP A 44 1.74 29.05 10.88
C ASP A 44 0.82 28.08 10.10
N LYS A 45 1.42 27.11 9.38
CA LYS A 45 0.67 26.08 8.65
C LYS A 45 0.04 25.09 9.63
N ARG A 46 -1.26 24.84 9.47
CA ARG A 46 -1.98 23.79 10.18
C ARG A 46 -2.15 22.56 9.30
N VAL A 47 -1.66 21.41 9.75
CA VAL A 47 -1.67 20.17 8.94
C VAL A 47 -2.37 19.07 9.72
N ALA A 48 -3.28 18.36 9.08
CA ALA A 48 -3.88 17.15 9.62
C ALA A 48 -3.15 15.92 9.05
N VAL A 49 -2.65 15.03 9.89
CA VAL A 49 -2.09 13.73 9.51
C VAL A 49 -3.10 12.66 9.91
N LEU A 50 -3.67 11.99 8.92
CA LEU A 50 -4.78 11.06 9.09
C LEU A 50 -4.31 9.62 8.85
N LEU A 51 -4.48 8.79 9.87
CA LEU A 51 -4.20 7.35 9.87
C LEU A 51 -5.51 6.56 9.71
N TYR A 52 -5.41 5.27 9.42
CA TYR A 52 -6.58 4.40 9.25
C TYR A 52 -6.71 3.35 10.36
N MET A 53 -7.95 2.97 10.63
CA MET A 53 -8.34 1.89 11.53
C MET A 53 -9.44 1.10 10.83
N TYR A 54 -9.07 0.15 9.98
CA TYR A 54 -10.05 -0.65 9.24
C TYR A 54 -9.83 -2.17 9.39
N PRO A 55 -10.80 -2.91 9.95
CA PRO A 55 -11.95 -2.45 10.76
C PRO A 55 -11.56 -1.58 11.98
N PRO A 56 -12.50 -0.87 12.62
CA PRO A 56 -12.19 0.06 13.70
C PRO A 56 -11.88 -0.66 15.00
N ARG A 57 -10.67 -1.19 15.09
CA ARG A 57 -10.14 -1.86 16.27
C ARG A 57 -8.77 -1.30 16.60
N ASN A 58 -8.49 -1.17 17.89
CA ASN A 58 -7.22 -0.59 18.35
C ASN A 58 -5.98 -1.41 17.94
N ASP A 59 -6.10 -2.72 17.71
CA ASP A 59 -5.02 -3.57 17.20
C ASP A 59 -4.75 -3.37 15.69
N LEU A 60 -5.64 -2.68 14.98
CA LEU A 60 -5.50 -2.31 13.57
C LEU A 60 -5.21 -0.81 13.38
N ALA A 61 -4.83 -0.11 14.45
CA ALA A 61 -4.49 1.29 14.41
C ALA A 61 -3.28 1.55 13.53
N GLY A 62 -3.47 2.38 12.49
CA GLY A 62 -2.44 2.66 11.50
C GLY A 62 -2.31 1.59 10.42
N GLY A 63 -3.33 0.76 10.19
CA GLY A 63 -3.30 -0.23 9.12
C GLY A 63 -3.14 0.41 7.73
N ALA A 64 -2.12 0.00 6.99
CA ALA A 64 -1.89 0.37 5.59
C ALA A 64 -1.12 -0.75 4.88
N SER A 65 -1.32 -0.90 3.57
CA SER A 65 -0.61 -1.91 2.78
C SER A 65 0.90 -1.63 2.78
N GLY A 66 1.66 -2.54 3.38
CA GLY A 66 3.13 -2.54 3.31
C GLY A 66 3.82 -1.33 3.93
N LEU A 67 3.16 -0.58 4.81
CA LEU A 67 3.71 0.64 5.42
C LEU A 67 3.60 0.60 6.95
N ASP A 68 4.71 0.84 7.64
CA ASP A 68 4.71 1.17 9.07
C ASP A 68 4.29 2.64 9.22
N THR A 69 2.99 2.86 9.35
CA THR A 69 2.41 4.20 9.43
C THR A 69 2.82 4.94 10.70
N MET A 70 3.05 4.24 11.80
CA MET A 70 3.39 4.87 13.08
C MET A 70 4.81 5.42 13.05
N GLU A 71 5.78 4.62 12.62
CA GLU A 71 7.16 5.06 12.44
C GLU A 71 7.26 6.11 11.32
N SER A 72 6.52 5.92 10.22
CA SER A 72 6.44 6.90 9.13
C SER A 72 5.84 8.24 9.57
N ALA A 73 4.83 8.23 10.43
CA ALA A 73 4.27 9.43 11.03
C ALA A 73 5.28 10.11 11.96
N ALA A 74 5.99 9.34 12.79
CA ALA A 74 7.03 9.89 13.64
C ALA A 74 8.12 10.58 12.82
N ASP A 75 8.60 9.96 11.75
CA ASP A 75 9.66 10.51 10.90
C ASP A 75 9.17 11.71 10.08
N LEU A 76 7.91 11.71 9.62
CA LEU A 76 7.28 12.90 9.02
C LEU A 76 7.23 14.06 10.01
N LEU A 77 6.81 13.82 11.27
CA LEU A 77 6.71 14.86 12.30
C LEU A 77 8.09 15.43 12.67
N LYS A 78 9.13 14.58 12.77
CA LYS A 78 10.52 15.02 12.94
C LYS A 78 10.96 15.92 11.78
N ALA A 79 10.66 15.51 10.54
CA ALA A 79 11.01 16.29 9.35
C ALA A 79 10.24 17.62 9.28
N MET A 80 8.96 17.64 9.67
CA MET A 80 8.16 18.85 9.80
C MET A 80 8.74 19.80 10.86
N ALA A 81 9.11 19.29 12.04
CA ALA A 81 9.75 20.09 13.08
C ALA A 81 11.08 20.69 12.60
N ALA A 82 11.93 19.91 11.92
CA ALA A 82 13.18 20.38 11.32
C ALA A 82 12.94 21.47 10.24
N ARG A 83 11.77 21.45 9.59
CA ARG A 83 11.36 22.46 8.60
C ARG A 83 10.69 23.69 9.22
N GLY A 84 10.55 23.73 10.55
CA GLY A 84 10.04 24.88 11.30
C GLY A 84 8.52 24.88 11.48
N TYR A 85 7.84 23.75 11.28
CA TYR A 85 6.44 23.61 11.69
C TYR A 85 6.33 23.70 13.21
N ARG A 86 5.23 24.28 13.70
CA ARG A 86 4.96 24.38 15.14
C ARG A 86 4.38 23.06 15.64
N LEU A 87 5.18 22.30 16.39
CA LEU A 87 4.78 21.12 17.14
C LEU A 87 5.04 21.40 18.63
N ASP A 88 4.15 20.95 19.51
CA ASP A 88 4.32 21.01 20.96
C ASP A 88 5.23 19.87 21.46
N TRP A 89 5.29 18.76 20.72
CA TRP A 89 6.18 17.63 20.97
C TRP A 89 6.67 17.02 19.65
N VAL A 90 7.87 16.44 19.65
CA VAL A 90 8.43 15.71 18.51
C VAL A 90 8.65 14.26 18.96
N PRO A 91 8.01 13.26 18.31
CA PRO A 91 8.14 11.87 18.71
C PRO A 91 9.56 11.35 18.53
N GLU A 92 9.99 10.49 19.46
CA GLU A 92 11.23 9.73 19.32
C GLU A 92 11.11 8.64 18.25
N ASN A 93 9.96 7.96 18.20
CA ASN A 93 9.68 6.82 17.30
C ASN A 93 8.16 6.61 17.17
N GLY A 94 7.77 5.67 16.31
CA GLY A 94 6.38 5.30 16.06
C GLY A 94 5.68 4.72 17.27
N ARG A 95 6.41 4.08 18.19
CA ARG A 95 5.81 3.57 19.43
C ARG A 95 5.25 4.69 20.30
N GLU A 96 5.97 5.81 20.42
CA GLU A 96 5.46 6.98 21.15
C GLU A 96 4.21 7.57 20.49
N VAL A 97 4.15 7.60 19.16
CA VAL A 97 2.96 8.05 18.41
C VAL A 97 1.77 7.14 18.71
N ALA A 98 1.94 5.82 18.63
CA ALA A 98 0.90 4.85 18.92
C ALA A 98 0.41 4.95 20.38
N ASP A 99 1.33 4.97 21.35
CA ASP A 99 0.97 5.03 22.78
C ASP A 99 0.16 6.30 23.11
N ARG A 100 0.52 7.46 22.53
CA ARG A 100 -0.22 8.71 22.74
C ARG A 100 -1.60 8.72 22.07
N LEU A 101 -1.71 8.18 20.86
CA LEU A 101 -3.01 8.07 20.16
C LEU A 101 -3.95 7.12 20.89
N LEU A 102 -3.48 5.94 21.29
CA LEU A 102 -4.26 4.91 21.99
C LEU A 102 -4.60 5.29 23.44
N ALA A 103 -3.84 6.22 24.05
CA ALA A 103 -4.21 6.79 25.34
C ALA A 103 -5.45 7.71 25.25
N GLY A 104 -5.70 8.30 24.09
CA GLY A 104 -6.80 9.21 23.79
C GLY A 104 -8.10 8.51 23.39
N ILE A 105 -8.91 9.21 22.59
CA ILE A 105 -10.10 8.65 21.91
C ILE A 105 -9.68 8.15 20.54
N THR A 106 -10.14 6.96 20.19
CA THR A 106 -9.94 6.33 18.87
C THR A 106 -11.29 6.02 18.23
N ASN A 107 -11.29 5.27 17.14
CA ASN A 107 -12.51 4.71 16.57
C ASN A 107 -13.02 3.46 17.33
N ASP A 108 -12.25 2.94 18.28
CA ASP A 108 -12.64 1.81 19.13
C ASP A 108 -12.61 2.22 20.61
N ASN A 109 -13.76 2.75 21.07
CA ASN A 109 -13.97 3.15 22.46
C ASN A 109 -14.83 2.14 23.23
N SER A 110 -15.01 0.92 22.69
CA SER A 110 -15.94 -0.08 23.23
C SER A 110 -15.63 -0.50 24.68
N TRP A 111 -14.36 -0.40 25.08
CA TRP A 111 -13.87 -0.76 26.41
C TRP A 111 -13.79 0.42 27.39
N LEU A 112 -14.14 1.64 26.96
CA LEU A 112 -14.08 2.82 27.79
C LEU A 112 -15.44 3.09 28.45
N SER A 113 -15.42 3.46 29.73
CA SER A 113 -16.61 3.96 30.39
C SER A 113 -17.01 5.35 29.87
N ASP A 114 -18.28 5.72 30.02
CA ASP A 114 -18.79 7.05 29.64
C ASP A 114 -17.98 8.20 30.28
N GLU A 115 -17.53 8.02 31.53
CA GLU A 115 -16.70 9.02 32.22
C GLU A 115 -15.31 9.13 31.59
N GLU A 116 -14.70 8.00 31.22
CA GLU A 116 -13.41 7.98 30.55
C GLU A 116 -13.47 8.57 29.15
N ILE A 117 -14.55 8.32 28.40
CA ILE A 117 -14.75 8.92 27.08
C ILE A 117 -14.75 10.45 27.23
N GLY A 118 -15.55 10.98 28.16
CA GLY A 118 -15.59 12.41 28.42
C GLY A 118 -14.26 13.01 28.89
N ARG A 119 -13.44 12.25 29.63
CA ARG A 119 -12.12 12.70 30.10
C ARG A 119 -11.04 12.65 29.02
N ARG A 120 -11.06 11.63 28.15
CA ARG A 120 -10.04 11.40 27.11
C ARG A 120 -10.33 12.18 25.83
N ALA A 121 -11.59 12.56 25.59
CA ALA A 121 -11.98 13.38 24.44
C ALA A 121 -11.31 14.75 24.51
N THR A 122 -10.32 14.97 23.65
CA THR A 122 -9.60 16.26 23.59
C THR A 122 -10.41 17.29 22.82
N GLU A 123 -11.07 16.84 21.74
CA GLU A 123 -11.83 17.69 20.83
C GLU A 123 -13.20 17.06 20.54
N THR A 124 -14.23 17.90 20.46
CA THR A 124 -15.59 17.48 20.15
C THR A 124 -16.30 18.49 19.27
N ILE A 125 -17.33 18.03 18.56
CA ILE A 125 -18.20 18.88 17.75
C ILE A 125 -19.54 19.00 18.46
N SER A 126 -19.88 20.23 18.86
CA SER A 126 -21.19 20.55 19.43
C SER A 126 -22.31 20.29 18.40
N PRO A 127 -23.52 19.90 18.85
CA PRO A 127 -24.70 19.78 17.99
C PRO A 127 -24.95 21.02 17.12
N GLU A 128 -24.74 22.22 17.66
CA GLU A 128 -25.00 23.49 16.99
C GLU A 128 -24.04 23.72 15.82
N ALA A 129 -22.75 23.47 16.04
CA ALA A 129 -21.73 23.55 14.99
C ALA A 129 -22.02 22.55 13.86
N TYR A 130 -22.34 21.29 14.23
CA TYR A 130 -22.66 20.27 13.24
C TYR A 130 -23.93 20.61 12.45
N ALA A 131 -24.99 21.04 13.13
CA ALA A 131 -26.26 21.40 12.49
C ALA A 131 -26.08 22.54 11.47
N LYS A 132 -25.23 23.53 11.78
CA LYS A 132 -24.86 24.59 10.85
C LYS A 132 -24.22 24.01 9.59
N TRP A 133 -23.16 23.20 9.73
CA TRP A 133 -22.46 22.62 8.58
C TRP A 133 -23.33 21.68 7.77
N PHE A 134 -24.16 20.87 8.43
CA PHE A 134 -25.11 19.98 7.78
C PHE A 134 -26.16 20.75 6.97
N SER A 135 -26.58 21.94 7.43
CA SER A 135 -27.51 22.80 6.70
C SER A 135 -26.94 23.39 5.40
N GLU A 136 -25.62 23.43 5.24
CA GLU A 136 -24.95 23.92 4.03
C GLU A 136 -24.85 22.83 2.93
N CYS A 137 -25.02 21.55 3.29
CA CYS A 137 -25.09 20.45 2.34
C CYS A 137 -26.34 20.56 1.45
N THR A 138 -26.29 19.94 0.27
CA THR A 138 -27.47 19.86 -0.61
C THR A 138 -28.57 19.06 0.03
N GLU A 139 -29.81 19.30 -0.42
CA GLU A 139 -30.97 18.54 0.02
C GLU A 139 -30.75 17.03 -0.18
N LYS A 140 -30.24 16.62 -1.34
CA LYS A 140 -29.90 15.23 -1.62
C LYS A 140 -28.92 14.64 -0.60
N VAL A 141 -27.80 15.32 -0.32
CA VAL A 141 -26.81 14.82 0.66
C VAL A 141 -27.43 14.70 2.05
N ARG A 142 -28.27 15.66 2.45
CA ARG A 142 -28.95 15.60 3.75
C ARG A 142 -29.95 14.45 3.83
N GLU A 143 -30.75 14.24 2.80
CA GLU A 143 -31.73 13.14 2.73
C GLU A 143 -31.04 11.77 2.73
N ASP A 144 -29.99 11.59 1.93
CA ASP A 144 -29.23 10.34 1.87
C ASP A 144 -28.59 10.01 3.24
N MET A 145 -27.99 11.01 3.91
CA MET A 145 -27.43 10.81 5.25
C MET A 145 -28.51 10.50 6.28
N LYS A 146 -29.66 11.19 6.23
CA LYS A 146 -30.78 10.91 7.14
C LYS A 146 -31.37 9.52 6.94
N GLY A 147 -31.47 9.08 5.68
CA GLY A 147 -31.94 7.74 5.33
C GLY A 147 -31.02 6.64 5.85
N GLY A 148 -29.69 6.86 5.82
CA GLY A 148 -28.70 5.90 6.32
C GLY A 148 -28.48 5.93 7.83
N TRP A 149 -28.53 7.12 8.45
CA TRP A 149 -27.98 7.35 9.81
C TRP A 149 -28.90 8.12 10.77
N GLY A 150 -30.15 8.39 10.37
CA GLY A 150 -31.12 9.10 11.20
C GLY A 150 -30.91 10.61 11.25
N GLU A 151 -31.44 11.28 12.28
CA GLU A 151 -31.29 12.72 12.40
C GLU A 151 -29.91 13.11 12.99
N PRO A 152 -29.34 14.28 12.60
CA PRO A 152 -28.12 14.80 13.21
C PRO A 152 -28.29 14.92 14.74
N PRO A 153 -27.23 14.68 15.54
CA PRO A 153 -25.84 14.43 15.15
C PRO A 153 -25.50 12.96 14.83
N GLY A 154 -26.50 12.07 14.73
CA GLY A 154 -26.32 10.63 14.60
C GLY A 154 -25.96 9.94 15.92
N ASP A 155 -25.52 8.69 15.83
CA ASP A 155 -25.14 7.84 16.97
C ASP A 155 -23.68 7.32 16.93
N VAL A 156 -23.03 7.37 15.76
CA VAL A 156 -21.63 6.96 15.59
C VAL A 156 -20.69 7.99 16.21
N HIS A 157 -19.85 7.54 17.16
CA HIS A 157 -18.88 8.38 17.87
C HIS A 157 -19.50 9.63 18.50
N VAL A 158 -20.70 9.50 19.08
CA VAL A 158 -21.40 10.58 19.79
C VAL A 158 -21.39 10.35 21.29
N HIS A 159 -20.92 11.34 22.05
CA HIS A 159 -20.95 11.33 23.51
C HIS A 159 -21.69 12.57 24.02
N ARG A 160 -22.77 12.37 24.81
CA ARG A 160 -23.61 13.45 25.36
C ARG A 160 -24.05 14.48 24.31
N GLY A 161 -24.40 13.99 23.12
CA GLY A 161 -24.83 14.81 21.97
C GLY A 161 -23.71 15.43 21.15
N SER A 162 -22.46 15.41 21.63
CA SER A 162 -21.32 15.94 20.87
C SER A 162 -20.59 14.83 20.13
N GLN A 163 -20.20 15.07 18.88
CA GLN A 163 -19.42 14.11 18.11
C GLN A 163 -17.96 14.15 18.57
N LEU A 164 -17.34 12.98 18.74
CA LEU A 164 -15.95 12.83 19.18
C LEU A 164 -15.00 12.98 17.99
N ILE A 165 -13.82 13.52 18.27
CA ILE A 165 -12.71 13.61 17.30
C ILE A 165 -11.61 12.63 17.73
N PRO A 166 -11.39 11.54 16.98
CA PRO A 166 -10.38 10.53 17.29
C PRO A 166 -8.98 11.02 16.90
N GLY A 167 -8.16 11.33 17.89
CA GLY A 167 -6.80 11.85 17.68
C GLY A 167 -6.38 12.90 18.70
N LEU A 168 -5.30 13.60 18.41
CA LEU A 168 -4.70 14.61 19.27
C LEU A 168 -4.15 15.79 18.46
N ILE A 169 -4.15 16.96 19.08
CA ILE A 169 -3.48 18.16 18.55
C ILE A 169 -2.08 18.24 19.15
N ASN A 170 -1.10 18.49 18.29
CA ASN A 170 0.30 18.69 18.58
C ASN A 170 0.76 20.03 17.98
N GLY A 171 0.56 21.13 18.70
CA GLY A 171 0.79 22.48 18.18
C GLY A 171 -0.15 22.79 17.01
N ASN A 172 0.41 22.99 15.82
CA ASN A 172 -0.34 23.20 14.58
C ASN A 172 -0.53 21.91 13.77
N VAL A 173 -0.19 20.74 14.31
CA VAL A 173 -0.40 19.45 13.62
C VAL A 173 -1.46 18.65 14.37
N PHE A 174 -2.51 18.22 13.67
CA PHE A 174 -3.44 17.23 14.19
C PHE A 174 -3.00 15.84 13.72
N ILE A 175 -2.96 14.85 14.61
CA ILE A 175 -2.67 13.45 14.28
C ILE A 175 -3.86 12.64 14.78
N GLY A 176 -4.52 11.90 13.90
CA GLY A 176 -5.72 11.17 14.28
C GLY A 176 -6.16 10.13 13.28
N PHE A 177 -7.25 9.46 13.58
CA PHE A 177 -7.80 8.42 12.73
C PHE A 177 -8.89 9.00 11.83
N GLN A 178 -8.91 8.58 10.57
CA GLN A 178 -10.04 8.86 9.69
C GLN A 178 -11.30 8.25 10.32
N PRO A 179 -12.42 8.99 10.36
CA PRO A 179 -13.71 8.49 10.82
C PRO A 179 -14.13 7.15 10.24
N ASP A 180 -14.90 6.40 11.03
CA ASP A 180 -15.48 5.14 10.59
C ASP A 180 -16.56 5.34 9.53
N ARG A 181 -16.54 4.43 8.55
CA ARG A 181 -17.48 4.42 7.43
C ARG A 181 -18.85 3.82 7.79
N GLY A 182 -18.94 3.04 8.87
CA GLY A 182 -20.16 2.36 9.29
C GLY A 182 -20.06 1.69 10.68
N LYS A 183 -21.11 0.97 11.08
CA LYS A 183 -21.30 0.35 12.42
C LYS A 183 -20.52 -0.97 12.62
N CYS A 184 -19.25 -0.98 12.23
CA CYS A 184 -18.32 -2.09 12.44
C CYS A 184 -18.64 -3.43 11.76
N ASP A 185 -19.57 -3.48 10.79
CA ASP A 185 -19.83 -4.64 9.93
C ASP A 185 -19.17 -4.48 8.55
N ALA A 186 -18.47 -5.52 8.07
CA ALA A 186 -17.73 -5.47 6.80
C ALA A 186 -18.62 -5.10 5.60
N GLU A 187 -19.91 -5.47 5.65
CA GLU A 187 -20.90 -5.17 4.60
C GLU A 187 -21.10 -3.65 4.42
N SER A 188 -21.18 -2.87 5.50
CA SER A 188 -21.36 -1.41 5.43
C SER A 188 -20.17 -0.68 4.80
N TYR A 189 -18.96 -1.24 4.91
CA TYR A 189 -17.75 -0.62 4.36
C TYR A 189 -17.59 -0.83 2.86
N HIS A 190 -18.16 -1.92 2.33
CA HIS A 190 -18.15 -2.23 0.91
C HIS A 190 -19.44 -1.84 0.19
N ASP A 191 -20.45 -1.30 0.90
CA ASP A 191 -21.67 -0.79 0.29
C ASP A 191 -21.38 0.53 -0.48
N PRO A 192 -21.48 0.51 -1.82
CA PRO A 192 -21.19 1.67 -2.66
C PRO A 192 -22.29 2.74 -2.60
N SER A 193 -23.42 2.47 -1.94
CA SER A 193 -24.62 3.30 -1.89
C SER A 193 -24.91 3.90 -0.52
N LEU A 194 -24.42 3.28 0.56
CA LEU A 194 -24.63 3.75 1.94
C LEU A 194 -23.98 5.12 2.14
N ALA A 195 -24.72 6.16 2.53
CA ALA A 195 -24.11 7.45 2.89
C ALA A 195 -23.08 7.30 4.04
N PRO A 196 -22.09 8.20 4.21
CA PRO A 196 -21.24 8.21 5.40
C PRO A 196 -22.02 8.62 6.67
N PRO A 197 -21.60 8.18 7.87
CA PRO A 197 -22.17 8.62 9.13
C PRO A 197 -22.07 10.14 9.32
N HIS A 198 -22.95 10.69 10.17
CA HIS A 198 -22.94 12.11 10.51
C HIS A 198 -21.59 12.60 11.05
N GLN A 199 -20.92 11.80 11.90
CA GLN A 199 -19.61 12.14 12.45
C GLN A 199 -18.52 12.20 11.38
N TYR A 200 -18.61 11.43 10.30
CA TYR A 200 -17.65 11.49 9.18
C TYR A 200 -17.66 12.88 8.51
N LEU A 201 -18.85 13.40 8.20
CA LEU A 201 -18.99 14.77 7.68
C LEU A 201 -18.55 15.79 8.74
N GLY A 202 -18.96 15.59 10.00
CA GLY A 202 -18.61 16.46 11.11
C GLY A 202 -17.11 16.61 11.27
N PHE A 203 -16.36 15.51 11.26
CA PHE A 203 -14.92 15.47 11.40
C PHE A 203 -14.20 16.29 10.33
N TYR A 204 -14.50 16.09 9.04
CA TYR A 204 -13.86 16.86 7.98
C TYR A 204 -14.26 18.34 7.99
N ARG A 205 -15.47 18.67 8.48
CA ARG A 205 -15.89 20.06 8.71
C ARG A 205 -15.17 20.69 9.90
N TRP A 206 -14.94 19.92 10.97
CA TRP A 206 -14.12 20.34 12.11
C TRP A 206 -12.68 20.58 11.67
N LEU A 207 -12.09 19.69 10.87
CA LEU A 207 -10.77 19.89 10.27
C LEU A 207 -10.71 21.22 9.51
N ARG A 208 -11.71 21.49 8.67
CA ARG A 208 -11.73 22.71 7.84
C ARG A 208 -11.97 24.00 8.64
N TYR A 209 -12.90 24.00 9.59
CA TYR A 209 -13.46 25.23 10.16
C TYR A 209 -13.09 25.47 11.62
N SER A 210 -12.89 24.41 12.40
CA SER A 210 -12.53 24.53 13.82
C SER A 210 -11.01 24.40 14.00
N PHE A 211 -10.42 23.29 13.58
CA PHE A 211 -8.97 23.14 13.55
C PHE A 211 -8.34 24.09 12.52
N GLY A 212 -9.01 24.31 11.38
CA GLY A 212 -8.54 25.22 10.35
C GLY A 212 -7.34 24.67 9.58
N ALA A 213 -7.40 23.39 9.20
CA ALA A 213 -6.38 22.72 8.42
C ALA A 213 -6.12 23.46 7.09
N ASP A 214 -4.86 23.77 6.84
CA ASP A 214 -4.36 24.27 5.56
C ASP A 214 -4.08 23.13 4.57
N ALA A 215 -3.83 21.94 5.09
CA ALA A 215 -3.64 20.72 4.32
C ALA A 215 -3.98 19.47 5.15
N ALA A 216 -4.30 18.38 4.45
CA ALA A 216 -4.39 17.04 5.00
C ALA A 216 -3.30 16.15 4.39
N VAL A 217 -2.76 15.26 5.21
CA VAL A 217 -1.87 14.17 4.84
C VAL A 217 -2.57 12.86 5.20
N HIS A 218 -3.18 12.22 4.23
CA HIS A 218 -3.78 10.90 4.38
C HIS A 218 -2.68 9.85 4.24
N MET A 219 -2.39 9.06 5.27
CA MET A 219 -1.15 8.27 5.33
C MET A 219 -1.38 6.78 5.01
N GLY A 220 -0.90 6.32 3.86
CA GLY A 220 -0.95 4.91 3.46
C GLY A 220 -2.16 4.57 2.58
N THR A 221 -2.44 3.29 2.35
CA THR A 221 -3.59 2.86 1.55
C THR A 221 -4.86 2.70 2.41
N HIS A 222 -6.01 2.53 1.75
CA HIS A 222 -7.32 2.23 2.39
C HIS A 222 -8.02 3.38 3.12
N GLY A 223 -7.69 4.64 2.78
CA GLY A 223 -8.62 5.71 3.09
C GLY A 223 -9.99 5.44 2.46
N THR A 224 -11.04 5.73 3.21
CA THR A 224 -12.43 5.46 2.82
C THR A 224 -13.11 6.66 2.16
N GLN A 225 -12.49 7.85 2.23
CA GLN A 225 -13.06 9.11 1.77
C GLN A 225 -13.28 9.10 0.25
N GLU A 226 -12.30 8.60 -0.50
CA GLU A 226 -12.35 8.50 -1.95
C GLU A 226 -13.39 7.48 -2.43
N TRP A 227 -13.76 6.52 -1.59
CA TRP A 227 -14.73 5.45 -1.87
C TRP A 227 -16.16 5.78 -1.45
N LEU A 228 -16.41 6.94 -0.82
CA LEU A 228 -17.77 7.35 -0.46
C LEU A 228 -18.69 7.45 -1.70
N PRO A 229 -20.01 7.24 -1.58
CA PRO A 229 -20.90 7.17 -2.73
C PRO A 229 -20.88 8.42 -3.62
N GLY A 230 -20.96 8.21 -4.93
CA GLY A 230 -20.96 9.30 -5.92
C GLY A 230 -20.36 8.90 -7.26
N LYS A 231 -20.31 9.85 -8.20
CA LYS A 231 -19.79 9.67 -9.57
C LYS A 231 -18.35 9.15 -9.57
N SER A 232 -18.01 8.25 -10.50
CA SER A 232 -16.66 7.67 -10.63
C SER A 232 -15.55 8.71 -10.85
N VAL A 233 -15.83 9.78 -11.58
CA VAL A 233 -14.93 10.92 -11.84
C VAL A 233 -15.76 12.16 -12.15
N GLY A 234 -15.18 13.36 -12.03
CA GLY A 234 -15.88 14.61 -12.33
C GLY A 234 -17.02 14.86 -11.33
N LEU A 235 -16.68 14.86 -10.04
CA LEU A 235 -17.65 14.91 -8.95
C LEU A 235 -18.53 16.16 -8.98
N SER A 236 -19.81 15.97 -8.64
CA SER A 236 -20.74 17.05 -8.33
C SER A 236 -20.75 17.32 -6.82
N ARG A 237 -21.38 18.43 -6.41
CA ARG A 237 -21.60 18.78 -5.00
C ARG A 237 -22.42 17.75 -4.21
N ASP A 238 -23.10 16.83 -4.91
CA ASP A 238 -23.89 15.75 -4.32
C ASP A 238 -23.08 14.46 -4.13
N CYS A 239 -21.83 14.42 -4.61
CA CYS A 239 -20.95 13.28 -4.39
C CYS A 239 -20.30 13.41 -3.01
N PHE A 240 -20.39 12.36 -2.18
CA PHE A 240 -19.89 12.41 -0.82
C PHE A 240 -18.39 12.70 -0.69
N PRO A 241 -17.49 12.21 -1.56
CA PRO A 241 -16.09 12.59 -1.47
C PRO A 241 -15.89 14.12 -1.57
N ASP A 242 -16.62 14.78 -2.48
CA ASP A 242 -16.63 16.25 -2.64
C ASP A 242 -17.29 16.96 -1.46
N ALA A 243 -18.45 16.44 -1.00
CA ALA A 243 -19.22 17.06 0.08
C ALA A 243 -18.48 17.02 1.42
N VAL A 244 -17.70 15.97 1.68
CA VAL A 244 -16.99 15.74 2.94
C VAL A 244 -15.64 16.47 2.97
N LEU A 245 -14.72 16.15 2.06
CA LEU A 245 -13.37 16.71 2.06
C LEU A 245 -13.36 18.18 1.61
N GLY A 246 -14.25 18.52 0.68
CA GLY A 246 -14.31 19.84 0.06
C GLY A 246 -13.01 20.17 -0.69
N ASN A 247 -12.38 21.27 -0.30
CA ASN A 247 -11.24 21.85 -1.02
C ASN A 247 -9.94 21.86 -0.21
N ILE A 248 -9.88 21.15 0.94
CA ILE A 248 -8.63 21.04 1.71
C ILE A 248 -7.56 20.43 0.78
N PRO A 249 -6.39 21.09 0.60
CA PRO A 249 -5.26 20.48 -0.08
C PRO A 249 -4.93 19.11 0.52
N ASP A 250 -5.06 18.07 -0.30
CA ASP A 250 -4.86 16.69 0.13
C ASP A 250 -3.56 16.13 -0.45
N ILE A 251 -2.66 15.70 0.42
CA ILE A 251 -1.39 15.05 0.09
C ILE A 251 -1.48 13.61 0.57
N TYR A 252 -1.12 12.65 -0.27
CA TYR A 252 -1.44 11.26 0.01
C TYR A 252 -0.25 10.34 -0.29
N PRO A 253 0.58 10.02 0.72
CA PRO A 253 1.59 8.97 0.59
C PRO A 253 0.90 7.64 0.27
N TYR A 254 1.27 7.02 -0.84
CA TYR A 254 0.58 5.84 -1.38
C TYR A 254 1.57 4.81 -1.92
N ILE A 255 1.30 3.52 -1.75
CA ILE A 255 2.21 2.47 -2.20
C ILE A 255 2.32 2.45 -3.74
N ILE A 256 3.55 2.32 -4.26
CA ILE A 256 3.81 2.41 -5.70
C ILE A 256 3.15 1.29 -6.52
N ASP A 257 2.86 0.15 -5.93
CA ASP A 257 2.33 -1.03 -6.62
C ASP A 257 0.80 -1.13 -6.64
N ASN A 258 0.09 -0.19 -6.01
CA ASN A 258 -1.37 -0.09 -6.02
C ASN A 258 -1.85 1.15 -6.79
N PRO A 259 -1.58 1.26 -8.11
CA PRO A 259 -2.02 2.40 -8.90
C PRO A 259 -3.55 2.46 -9.05
N GLY A 260 -4.25 1.32 -8.92
CA GLY A 260 -5.70 1.24 -9.05
C GLY A 260 -6.40 2.09 -7.99
N GLU A 261 -6.12 1.84 -6.71
CA GLU A 261 -6.72 2.59 -5.61
C GLU A 261 -6.19 4.03 -5.54
N GLY A 262 -4.88 4.26 -5.71
CA GLY A 262 -4.37 5.63 -5.64
C GLY A 262 -4.85 6.53 -6.80
N MET A 263 -5.28 5.96 -7.94
CA MET A 263 -6.00 6.73 -8.96
C MET A 263 -7.41 7.14 -8.51
N GLN A 264 -8.07 6.39 -7.63
CA GLN A 264 -9.33 6.83 -7.02
C GLN A 264 -9.11 8.01 -6.09
N ALA A 265 -8.09 7.97 -5.23
CA ALA A 265 -7.69 9.10 -4.40
C ALA A 265 -7.45 10.37 -5.24
N LYS A 266 -6.75 10.26 -6.38
CA LYS A 266 -6.56 11.38 -7.32
C LYS A 266 -7.85 11.91 -7.93
N ARG A 267 -8.73 11.03 -8.37
CA ARG A 267 -9.93 11.39 -9.15
C ARG A 267 -11.09 11.85 -8.26
N ARG A 268 -11.19 11.30 -7.04
CA ARG A 268 -12.32 11.50 -6.12
C ARG A 268 -11.96 12.24 -4.84
N GLY A 269 -10.71 12.15 -4.37
CA GLY A 269 -10.18 12.94 -3.24
C GLY A 269 -9.40 14.19 -3.66
N TYR A 270 -9.11 14.35 -4.96
CA TYR A 270 -8.27 15.43 -5.51
C TYR A 270 -6.83 15.42 -4.98
N ALA A 271 -6.37 14.25 -4.52
CA ALA A 271 -5.09 14.07 -3.87
C ALA A 271 -3.88 14.36 -4.76
N ALA A 272 -2.88 15.04 -4.19
CA ALA A 272 -1.51 15.01 -4.65
C ALA A 272 -0.83 13.77 -4.06
N VAL A 273 -0.88 12.67 -4.81
CA VAL A 273 -0.27 11.41 -4.39
C VAL A 273 1.26 11.54 -4.38
N VAL A 274 1.90 10.90 -3.40
CA VAL A 274 3.36 10.74 -3.33
C VAL A 274 3.64 9.25 -3.16
N THR A 275 4.21 8.60 -4.17
CA THR A 275 4.53 7.16 -4.09
C THR A 275 5.50 6.89 -2.96
N HIS A 276 5.27 5.82 -2.20
CA HIS A 276 6.29 5.19 -1.38
C HIS A 276 6.60 3.76 -1.84
N MET A 277 7.74 3.25 -1.38
CA MET A 277 8.21 1.92 -1.72
C MET A 277 7.32 0.82 -1.14
N VAL A 278 7.32 -0.34 -1.79
CA VAL A 278 6.86 -1.60 -1.18
C VAL A 278 7.85 -2.04 -0.09
N PRO A 279 7.45 -2.88 0.87
CA PRO A 279 8.42 -3.54 1.76
C PRO A 279 9.51 -4.27 0.97
N ALA A 280 10.65 -4.52 1.63
CA ALA A 280 11.61 -5.48 1.10
C ALA A 280 10.92 -6.84 0.93
N MET A 281 11.18 -7.51 -0.19
CA MET A 281 10.56 -8.80 -0.52
C MET A 281 11.64 -9.87 -0.49
N THR A 282 11.42 -10.93 0.28
CA THR A 282 12.32 -12.09 0.38
C THR A 282 11.64 -13.36 -0.12
N ARG A 283 12.41 -14.43 -0.34
CA ARG A 283 11.84 -15.77 -0.60
C ARG A 283 11.25 -16.31 0.69
N ALA A 284 10.14 -17.04 0.58
CA ALA A 284 9.54 -17.70 1.74
C ALA A 284 10.47 -18.78 2.33
N GLU A 285 11.26 -19.43 1.45
CA GLU A 285 12.12 -20.57 1.78
C GLU A 285 11.34 -21.73 2.40
N THR A 286 12.01 -22.84 2.72
CA THR A 286 11.45 -23.94 3.52
C THR A 286 12.03 -23.89 4.93
N TYR A 287 11.20 -24.13 5.92
CA TYR A 287 11.60 -24.19 7.32
C TYR A 287 10.87 -25.31 8.07
N GLU A 288 11.46 -25.75 9.18
CA GLU A 288 10.91 -26.78 10.06
C GLU A 288 10.44 -28.02 9.28
N ARG A 289 9.18 -28.45 9.48
CA ARG A 289 8.62 -29.65 8.85
C ARG A 289 8.55 -29.54 7.33
N LEU A 290 8.41 -28.34 6.76
CA LEU A 290 8.43 -28.15 5.31
C LEU A 290 9.83 -28.43 4.72
N GLY A 291 10.89 -28.04 5.44
CA GLY A 291 12.27 -28.37 5.04
C GLY A 291 12.60 -29.86 5.19
N GLU A 292 12.04 -30.52 6.21
CA GLU A 292 12.12 -31.99 6.34
C GLU A 292 11.38 -32.71 5.21
N LEU A 293 10.22 -32.20 4.80
CA LEU A 293 9.45 -32.71 3.67
C LEU A 293 10.25 -32.59 2.37
N GLU A 294 10.82 -31.42 2.10
CA GLU A 294 11.69 -31.21 0.94
C GLU A 294 12.87 -32.21 0.92
N SER A 295 13.56 -32.36 2.05
CA SER A 295 14.69 -33.27 2.17
C SER A 295 14.30 -34.73 1.92
N ALA A 296 13.14 -35.16 2.44
CA ALA A 296 12.61 -36.50 2.24
C ALA A 296 12.22 -36.75 0.77
N LEU A 297 11.65 -35.75 0.10
CA LEU A 297 11.31 -35.80 -1.33
C LEU A 297 12.56 -35.88 -2.20
N GLN A 298 13.57 -35.03 -1.95
CA GLN A 298 14.84 -35.09 -2.67
C GLN A 298 15.54 -36.46 -2.50
N LEU A 299 15.56 -36.99 -1.28
CA LEU A 299 16.09 -38.34 -1.02
C LEU A 299 15.35 -39.40 -1.82
N ARG A 300 14.01 -39.37 -1.82
CA ARG A 300 13.18 -40.30 -2.57
C ARG A 300 13.47 -40.24 -4.08
N LEU A 301 13.51 -39.04 -4.65
CA LEU A 301 13.72 -38.83 -6.09
C LEU A 301 15.10 -39.33 -6.53
N ARG A 302 16.15 -39.06 -5.73
CA ARG A 302 17.50 -39.59 -5.98
C ARG A 302 17.57 -41.11 -5.84
N ALA A 303 16.93 -41.68 -4.80
CA ALA A 303 16.90 -43.12 -4.56
C ALA A 303 16.14 -43.90 -5.65
N MET A 304 15.12 -43.30 -6.26
CA MET A 304 14.45 -43.87 -7.43
C MET A 304 15.37 -43.96 -8.65
N ALA A 305 16.26 -42.98 -8.85
CA ALA A 305 17.23 -42.99 -9.94
C ALA A 305 18.32 -44.06 -9.76
N THR A 306 18.66 -44.42 -8.51
CA THR A 306 19.66 -45.46 -8.19
C THR A 306 19.06 -46.85 -7.88
N ALA A 307 17.73 -47.00 -7.98
CA ALA A 307 16.97 -48.23 -7.70
C ALA A 307 17.11 -48.78 -6.26
N GLU A 308 17.22 -47.89 -5.26
CA GLU A 308 17.29 -48.25 -3.84
C GLU A 308 15.89 -48.39 -3.20
N ALA A 309 15.29 -49.57 -3.31
CA ALA A 309 13.89 -49.80 -2.87
C ALA A 309 13.63 -49.52 -1.38
N GLU A 310 14.58 -49.82 -0.49
CA GLU A 310 14.44 -49.59 0.96
C GLU A 310 14.44 -48.09 1.29
N SER A 311 15.36 -47.32 0.69
CA SER A 311 15.44 -45.87 0.80
C SER A 311 14.15 -45.19 0.31
N VAL A 312 13.58 -45.67 -0.81
CA VAL A 312 12.33 -45.17 -1.37
C VAL A 312 11.13 -45.43 -0.45
N SER A 313 11.05 -46.62 0.16
CA SER A 313 9.95 -46.97 1.09
C SER A 313 10.00 -46.11 2.35
N ASN A 314 11.17 -45.99 2.96
CA ASN A 314 11.35 -45.18 4.17
C ASN A 314 11.03 -43.70 3.92
N ALA A 315 11.44 -43.18 2.75
CA ALA A 315 11.11 -41.81 2.37
C ALA A 315 9.60 -41.61 2.17
N ASN A 316 8.90 -42.57 1.57
CA ASN A 316 7.43 -42.50 1.39
C ASN A 316 6.67 -42.41 2.71
N GLU A 317 7.02 -43.26 3.68
CA GLU A 317 6.39 -43.24 5.00
C GLU A 317 6.60 -41.88 5.66
N LYS A 318 7.84 -41.35 5.58
CA LYS A 318 8.16 -40.05 6.15
C LYS A 318 7.44 -38.89 5.45
N ILE A 319 7.34 -38.92 4.13
CA ILE A 319 6.61 -37.90 3.36
C ILE A 319 5.13 -37.89 3.74
N LEU A 320 4.49 -39.07 3.79
CA LEU A 320 3.07 -39.18 4.16
C LEU A 320 2.80 -38.68 5.58
N GLU A 321 3.68 -39.03 6.53
CA GLU A 321 3.64 -38.53 7.91
C GLU A 321 3.63 -37.00 7.93
N ILE A 322 4.58 -36.36 7.25
CA ILE A 322 4.72 -34.90 7.24
C ILE A 322 3.54 -34.22 6.53
N VAL A 323 3.10 -34.75 5.38
CA VAL A 323 1.96 -34.21 4.62
C VAL A 323 0.69 -34.17 5.47
N LYS A 324 0.42 -35.23 6.24
CA LYS A 324 -0.73 -35.30 7.15
C LYS A 324 -0.59 -34.32 8.32
N GLU A 325 0.59 -34.22 8.92
CA GLU A 325 0.82 -33.28 10.02
C GLU A 325 0.66 -31.82 9.58
N LEU A 326 1.13 -31.46 8.39
CA LEU A 326 0.99 -30.12 7.82
C LEU A 326 -0.40 -29.86 7.23
N SER A 327 -1.32 -30.84 7.29
CA SER A 327 -2.67 -30.76 6.71
C SER A 327 -2.68 -30.43 5.20
N LEU A 328 -1.63 -30.83 4.47
CA LEU A 328 -1.47 -30.55 3.04
C LEU A 328 -2.25 -31.52 2.14
N CYS A 329 -2.89 -32.54 2.72
CA CYS A 329 -3.69 -33.53 2.00
C CYS A 329 -4.72 -32.85 1.07
N SER A 330 -5.42 -31.82 1.59
CA SER A 330 -6.45 -31.11 0.84
C SER A 330 -5.90 -30.30 -0.33
N ASP A 331 -4.76 -29.61 -0.14
CA ASP A 331 -4.08 -28.80 -1.15
C ASP A 331 -3.52 -29.67 -2.29
N LEU A 332 -3.07 -30.88 -1.95
CA LEU A 332 -2.41 -31.82 -2.88
C LEU A 332 -3.40 -32.83 -3.51
N GLY A 333 -4.67 -32.78 -3.13
CA GLY A 333 -5.70 -33.71 -3.59
C GLY A 333 -5.48 -35.16 -3.12
N ILE A 334 -4.86 -35.34 -1.96
CA ILE A 334 -4.60 -36.64 -1.32
C ILE A 334 -5.71 -36.90 -0.28
N PRO A 335 -6.39 -38.06 -0.31
CA PRO A 335 -7.35 -38.41 0.74
C PRO A 335 -6.72 -38.44 2.13
N GLU A 336 -7.41 -37.93 3.15
CA GLU A 336 -6.89 -37.91 4.55
C GLU A 336 -6.60 -39.31 5.10
N ASP A 337 -7.36 -40.31 4.64
CA ASP A 337 -7.20 -41.72 4.99
C ASP A 337 -6.19 -42.46 4.08
N ALA A 338 -5.51 -41.76 3.16
CA ALA A 338 -4.52 -42.37 2.29
C ALA A 338 -3.40 -43.03 3.10
N GLU A 339 -3.08 -44.29 2.78
CA GLU A 339 -1.98 -45.04 3.38
C GLU A 339 -0.66 -44.89 2.61
N SER A 340 -0.68 -44.21 1.45
CA SER A 340 0.49 -43.96 0.62
C SER A 340 0.38 -42.66 -0.19
N ILE A 341 1.53 -42.15 -0.65
CA ILE A 341 1.65 -41.02 -1.59
C ILE A 341 1.87 -41.49 -3.04
N GLU A 342 1.38 -42.68 -3.39
CA GLU A 342 1.70 -43.32 -4.67
C GLU A 342 1.34 -42.43 -5.87
N GLY A 343 2.32 -42.18 -6.75
CA GLY A 343 2.17 -41.33 -7.92
C GLY A 343 2.09 -39.81 -7.65
N LYS A 344 2.27 -39.37 -6.40
CA LYS A 344 2.13 -37.96 -6.00
C LYS A 344 3.42 -37.27 -5.57
N ALA A 345 4.52 -37.99 -5.41
CA ALA A 345 5.77 -37.42 -4.92
C ALA A 345 6.27 -36.22 -5.74
N ASP A 346 6.16 -36.28 -7.07
CA ASP A 346 6.57 -35.22 -7.98
C ASP A 346 5.68 -33.98 -7.77
N ASP A 347 4.35 -34.15 -7.75
CA ASP A 347 3.38 -33.09 -7.45
C ASP A 347 3.65 -32.41 -6.09
N ILE A 348 3.97 -33.21 -5.06
CA ILE A 348 4.28 -32.71 -3.71
C ILE A 348 5.58 -31.91 -3.74
N TYR A 349 6.60 -32.39 -4.44
CA TYR A 349 7.89 -31.71 -4.56
C TYR A 349 7.76 -30.38 -5.30
N ASP A 350 7.05 -30.38 -6.43
CA ASP A 350 6.81 -29.17 -7.22
C ASP A 350 6.01 -28.14 -6.40
N TYR A 351 5.01 -28.57 -5.61
CA TYR A 351 4.27 -27.69 -4.70
C TYR A 351 5.15 -27.09 -3.59
N VAL A 352 6.03 -27.89 -2.97
CA VAL A 352 6.95 -27.39 -1.94
C VAL A 352 7.92 -26.37 -2.53
N LEU A 353 8.41 -26.59 -3.74
CA LEU A 353 9.29 -25.63 -4.42
C LEU A 353 8.56 -24.35 -4.84
N GLU A 354 7.29 -24.43 -5.23
CA GLU A 354 6.48 -23.23 -5.50
C GLU A 354 6.34 -22.37 -4.23
N ILE A 355 6.05 -23.00 -3.08
CA ILE A 355 6.01 -22.29 -1.78
C ILE A 355 7.37 -21.68 -1.46
N LYS A 356 8.44 -22.47 -1.58
CA LYS A 356 9.82 -22.04 -1.31
C LYS A 356 10.21 -20.80 -2.12
N ASP A 357 9.88 -20.79 -3.42
CA ASP A 357 10.25 -19.71 -4.33
C ASP A 357 9.32 -18.48 -4.25
N ALA A 358 8.19 -18.56 -3.55
CA ALA A 358 7.26 -17.45 -3.42
C ALA A 358 7.92 -16.23 -2.76
N LEU A 359 7.64 -15.02 -3.28
CA LEU A 359 8.08 -13.77 -2.65
C LEU A 359 7.07 -13.34 -1.58
N ILE A 360 7.56 -13.12 -0.37
CA ILE A 360 6.80 -12.57 0.76
C ILE A 360 7.44 -11.26 1.24
N ALA A 361 6.65 -10.41 1.91
CA ALA A 361 7.17 -9.18 2.49
C ALA A 361 7.99 -9.50 3.76
N ASP A 362 9.20 -8.97 3.82
CA ASP A 362 10.06 -9.02 5.01
C ASP A 362 9.91 -7.72 5.81
N GLY A 363 8.81 -7.65 6.56
CA GLY A 363 8.44 -6.49 7.37
C GLY A 363 7.64 -5.43 6.60
N LEU A 364 7.83 -4.17 6.97
CA LEU A 364 7.07 -3.02 6.48
C LEU A 364 8.02 -1.92 5.98
N HIS A 365 7.59 -1.16 4.98
CA HIS A 365 8.31 0.03 4.55
C HIS A 365 8.13 1.18 5.55
N ILE A 366 9.15 2.02 5.70
CA ILE A 366 9.09 3.26 6.48
C ILE A 366 9.37 4.42 5.53
N LEU A 367 8.49 5.43 5.49
CA LEU A 367 8.62 6.57 4.58
C LEU A 367 10.02 7.21 4.66
N GLY A 368 10.66 7.35 3.51
CA GLY A 368 11.97 8.01 3.41
C GLY A 368 13.15 7.16 3.90
N LYS A 369 12.96 5.89 4.29
CA LYS A 369 14.07 4.97 4.61
C LYS A 369 14.31 4.04 3.43
N ALA A 370 15.44 4.23 2.75
CA ALA A 370 15.90 3.26 1.76
C ALA A 370 16.35 1.97 2.47
N PRO A 371 16.12 0.77 1.89
CA PRO A 371 16.65 -0.45 2.45
C PRO A 371 18.18 -0.43 2.43
N GLU A 372 18.80 -1.00 3.46
CA GLU A 372 20.25 -1.11 3.64
C GLU A 372 20.63 -2.56 3.96
N GLY A 373 21.91 -2.92 3.76
CA GLY A 373 22.42 -4.26 4.09
C GLY A 373 21.67 -5.37 3.36
N GLU A 374 21.25 -6.39 4.10
CA GLU A 374 20.53 -7.56 3.58
C GLU A 374 19.20 -7.18 2.90
N LEU A 375 18.45 -6.21 3.47
CA LEU A 375 17.20 -5.74 2.88
C LEU A 375 17.41 -5.08 1.50
N LEU A 376 18.57 -4.43 1.29
CA LEU A 376 18.92 -3.89 -0.02
C LEU A 376 19.19 -5.03 -1.02
N SER A 377 19.92 -6.07 -0.57
CA SER A 377 20.19 -7.25 -1.40
C SER A 377 18.89 -7.95 -1.82
N GLU A 378 17.97 -8.22 -0.88
CA GLU A 378 16.66 -8.79 -1.16
C GLU A 378 15.83 -7.91 -2.11
N SER A 379 15.84 -6.59 -1.90
CA SER A 379 15.12 -5.64 -2.75
C SER A 379 15.65 -5.66 -4.18
N VAL A 380 16.98 -5.66 -4.37
CA VAL A 380 17.58 -5.75 -5.70
C VAL A 380 17.27 -7.10 -6.33
N TYR A 381 17.52 -8.20 -5.61
CA TYR A 381 17.28 -9.57 -6.06
C TYR A 381 15.84 -9.76 -6.52
N SER A 382 14.85 -9.44 -5.66
CA SER A 382 13.42 -9.59 -5.97
C SER A 382 12.97 -8.79 -7.20
N MET A 383 13.60 -7.66 -7.51
CA MET A 383 13.28 -6.82 -8.67
C MET A 383 13.91 -7.29 -9.98
N VAL A 384 14.95 -8.13 -9.91
CA VAL A 384 15.61 -8.73 -11.10
C VAL A 384 15.30 -10.20 -11.29
N ARG A 385 14.45 -10.80 -10.44
CA ARG A 385 13.90 -12.15 -10.62
C ARG A 385 13.07 -12.33 -11.88
N ASN A 386 12.54 -11.23 -12.43
CA ASN A 386 11.77 -11.18 -13.67
C ASN A 386 12.46 -10.25 -14.68
N PRO A 387 12.26 -10.45 -16.00
CA PRO A 387 12.77 -9.53 -17.02
C PRO A 387 12.20 -8.12 -16.85
N ASN A 388 13.03 -7.09 -17.07
CA ASN A 388 12.67 -5.67 -16.96
C ASN A 388 12.65 -4.99 -18.35
N GLY A 389 11.64 -5.37 -19.15
CA GLY A 389 11.58 -5.02 -20.57
C GLY A 389 12.62 -5.81 -21.36
N ASP A 390 13.62 -5.11 -21.90
CA ASP A 390 14.70 -5.74 -22.66
C ASP A 390 15.83 -6.31 -21.80
N VAL A 391 15.83 -6.04 -20.49
CA VAL A 391 16.83 -6.58 -19.53
C VAL A 391 16.36 -7.96 -19.09
N PRO A 392 17.14 -9.04 -19.29
CA PRO A 392 16.75 -10.39 -18.89
C PRO A 392 16.67 -10.51 -17.37
N SER A 393 15.97 -11.53 -16.86
CA SER A 393 16.02 -11.81 -15.43
C SER A 393 17.44 -12.26 -15.04
N LEU A 394 17.83 -12.00 -13.80
CA LEU A 394 19.14 -12.43 -13.31
C LEU A 394 19.26 -13.95 -13.28
N ARG A 395 18.17 -14.65 -12.95
CA ARG A 395 18.11 -16.10 -12.88
C ARG A 395 18.26 -16.76 -14.25
N ASP A 396 17.60 -16.21 -15.28
CA ASP A 396 17.79 -16.66 -16.66
C ASP A 396 19.25 -16.44 -17.12
N ALA A 397 19.84 -15.29 -16.78
CA ALA A 397 21.20 -14.95 -17.17
C ALA A 397 22.27 -15.83 -16.47
N VAL A 398 22.05 -16.19 -15.20
CA VAL A 398 22.90 -17.16 -14.47
C VAL A 398 22.74 -18.57 -15.07
N ALA A 399 21.51 -19.00 -15.37
CA ALA A 399 21.29 -20.29 -16.02
C ALA A 399 21.99 -20.37 -17.38
N GLU A 400 21.92 -19.30 -18.18
CA GLU A 400 22.60 -19.22 -19.48
C GLU A 400 24.13 -19.29 -19.33
N GLU A 401 24.71 -18.63 -18.32
CA GLU A 401 26.14 -18.76 -17.98
C GLU A 401 26.52 -20.22 -17.68
N MET A 402 25.65 -20.94 -16.98
CA MET A 402 25.81 -22.37 -16.67
C MET A 402 25.52 -23.30 -17.87
N GLY A 403 25.10 -22.75 -19.02
CA GLY A 403 24.73 -23.52 -20.21
C GLY A 403 23.36 -24.22 -20.10
N LEU A 404 22.46 -23.66 -19.29
CA LEU A 404 21.14 -24.21 -18.96
C LEU A 404 20.00 -23.27 -19.39
N CYS A 405 18.79 -23.81 -19.52
CA CYS A 405 17.57 -23.03 -19.72
C CYS A 405 16.78 -22.98 -18.41
N PHE A 406 16.68 -21.82 -17.76
CA PHE A 406 16.01 -21.68 -16.47
C PHE A 406 14.51 -22.09 -16.53
N GLN A 407 13.84 -21.76 -17.62
CA GLN A 407 12.41 -22.07 -17.80
C GLN A 407 12.16 -23.59 -17.89
N ASP A 408 13.06 -24.35 -18.50
CA ASP A 408 12.94 -25.81 -18.58
C ASP A 408 13.08 -26.46 -17.18
N LEU A 409 13.92 -25.87 -16.31
CA LEU A 409 14.09 -26.33 -14.94
C LEU A 409 12.84 -26.04 -14.10
N LEU A 410 12.26 -24.85 -14.22
CA LEU A 410 11.05 -24.46 -13.49
C LEU A 410 9.80 -25.23 -13.93
N GLN A 411 9.70 -25.63 -15.20
CA GLN A 411 8.57 -26.42 -15.70
C GLN A 411 8.59 -27.89 -15.26
N ASN A 412 9.75 -28.39 -14.82
CA ASN A 412 9.89 -29.76 -14.35
C ASN A 412 10.91 -29.87 -13.20
N PRO A 413 10.61 -29.31 -12.01
CA PRO A 413 11.55 -29.29 -10.88
C PRO A 413 11.91 -30.67 -10.34
N SER A 414 10.95 -31.59 -10.34
CA SER A 414 11.13 -33.01 -10.00
C SER A 414 11.95 -33.81 -11.03
N GLY A 415 12.15 -33.27 -12.24
CA GLY A 415 12.98 -33.84 -13.30
C GLY A 415 14.49 -33.75 -13.05
N THR A 416 15.29 -34.29 -13.98
CA THR A 416 16.76 -34.23 -13.87
C THR A 416 17.43 -33.67 -15.12
N THR A 417 18.48 -32.88 -14.91
CA THR A 417 19.36 -32.34 -15.96
C THR A 417 20.80 -32.64 -15.59
N GLY A 418 21.53 -33.31 -16.50
CA GLY A 418 22.91 -33.72 -16.23
C GLY A 418 23.06 -34.68 -15.03
N GLY A 419 22.01 -35.45 -14.71
CA GLY A 419 21.98 -36.38 -13.57
C GLY A 419 21.76 -35.71 -12.20
N ARG A 420 21.48 -34.40 -12.18
CA ARG A 420 21.11 -33.65 -10.97
C ARG A 420 19.63 -33.30 -11.01
N LEU A 421 19.00 -33.17 -9.84
CA LEU A 421 17.60 -32.76 -9.73
C LEU A 421 17.46 -31.31 -10.18
N ASN A 422 16.42 -30.99 -10.97
CA ASN A 422 16.22 -29.64 -11.48
C ASN A 422 15.98 -28.64 -10.35
N GLY A 423 15.26 -29.02 -9.30
CA GLY A 423 15.10 -28.21 -8.08
C GLY A 423 16.43 -27.83 -7.41
N ASP A 424 17.38 -28.77 -7.30
CA ASP A 424 18.72 -28.48 -6.74
C ASP A 424 19.49 -27.47 -7.61
N ILE A 425 19.30 -27.52 -8.93
CA ILE A 425 19.94 -26.59 -9.88
C ILE A 425 19.30 -25.20 -9.75
N VAL A 426 17.97 -25.12 -9.58
CA VAL A 426 17.26 -23.85 -9.33
C VAL A 426 17.79 -23.18 -8.06
N ASP A 427 17.98 -23.94 -6.97
CA ASP A 427 18.56 -23.40 -5.74
C ASP A 427 20.00 -22.88 -5.94
N GLU A 428 20.82 -23.58 -6.72
CA GLU A 428 22.18 -23.11 -7.07
C GLU A 428 22.15 -21.81 -7.86
N ILE A 429 21.23 -21.70 -8.83
CA ILE A 429 21.02 -20.48 -9.62
C ILE A 429 20.57 -19.31 -8.73
N ASP A 430 19.66 -19.55 -7.79
CA ASP A 430 19.17 -18.53 -6.87
C ASP A 430 20.29 -18.07 -5.91
N MET A 431 21.07 -19.01 -5.36
CA MET A 431 22.22 -18.70 -4.52
C MET A 431 23.25 -17.87 -5.29
N ARG A 432 23.61 -18.28 -6.52
CA ARG A 432 24.55 -17.54 -7.35
C ARG A 432 24.02 -16.16 -7.74
N SER A 433 22.72 -16.03 -8.00
CA SER A 433 22.07 -14.75 -8.28
C SER A 433 22.20 -13.78 -7.11
N ARG A 434 22.00 -14.25 -5.88
CA ARG A 434 22.17 -13.46 -4.64
C ARG A 434 23.62 -13.03 -4.46
N GLU A 435 24.58 -13.94 -4.64
CA GLU A 435 26.01 -13.61 -4.61
C GLU A 435 26.38 -12.51 -5.61
N ILE A 436 25.86 -12.57 -6.84
CA ILE A 436 26.10 -11.54 -7.87
C ILE A 436 25.54 -10.19 -7.42
N VAL A 437 24.35 -10.17 -6.83
CA VAL A 437 23.76 -8.93 -6.27
C VAL A 437 24.66 -8.35 -5.19
N ASP A 438 25.13 -9.18 -4.25
CA ASP A 438 26.02 -8.76 -3.17
C ASP A 438 27.38 -8.28 -3.69
N GLU A 439 27.95 -8.95 -4.71
CA GLU A 439 29.17 -8.53 -5.37
C GLU A 439 29.01 -7.13 -6.00
N ILE A 440 27.89 -6.86 -6.68
CA ILE A 440 27.60 -5.54 -7.28
C ILE A 440 27.41 -4.48 -6.20
N ILE A 441 26.63 -4.77 -5.15
CA ILE A 441 26.46 -3.86 -3.99
C ILE A 441 27.81 -3.58 -3.32
N GLY A 442 28.68 -4.59 -3.24
CA GLY A 442 30.06 -4.50 -2.75
C GLY A 442 31.02 -3.75 -3.67
N GLY A 443 30.57 -3.29 -4.84
CA GLY A 443 31.32 -2.45 -5.77
C GLY A 443 32.05 -3.20 -6.88
N ARG A 444 31.70 -4.47 -7.15
CA ARG A 444 32.18 -5.16 -8.36
C ARG A 444 31.55 -4.52 -9.60
N PRO A 445 32.34 -3.97 -10.54
CA PRO A 445 31.80 -3.29 -11.72
C PRO A 445 31.03 -4.27 -12.62
N ALA A 446 29.89 -3.84 -13.17
CA ALA A 446 29.06 -4.66 -14.05
C ALA A 446 29.80 -5.19 -15.29
N GLU A 447 30.77 -4.41 -15.79
CA GLU A 447 31.58 -4.77 -16.96
C GLU A 447 32.46 -6.01 -16.72
N SER A 448 32.74 -6.35 -15.45
CA SER A 448 33.56 -7.50 -15.06
C SER A 448 32.80 -8.83 -15.06
N PHE A 449 31.48 -8.80 -15.27
CA PHE A 449 30.68 -10.01 -15.38
C PHE A 449 30.69 -10.57 -16.81
N PRO A 450 30.56 -11.90 -16.96
CA PRO A 450 30.40 -12.55 -18.27
C PRO A 450 29.24 -11.99 -19.09
N ASP A 451 29.30 -12.20 -20.41
CA ASP A 451 28.36 -11.57 -21.35
C ASP A 451 26.86 -11.86 -21.08
N PRO A 452 26.42 -13.06 -20.68
CA PRO A 452 25.01 -13.30 -20.31
C PRO A 452 24.53 -12.41 -19.16
N LEU A 453 25.39 -12.17 -18.16
CA LEU A 453 25.08 -11.40 -16.95
C LEU A 453 25.25 -9.89 -17.11
N LYS A 454 26.11 -9.46 -18.04
CA LYS A 454 26.56 -8.07 -18.17
C LYS A 454 25.41 -7.07 -18.29
N LYS A 455 24.36 -7.40 -19.03
CA LYS A 455 23.20 -6.51 -19.22
C LYS A 455 22.42 -6.30 -17.93
N THR A 456 22.14 -7.38 -17.19
CA THR A 456 21.41 -7.31 -15.92
C THR A 456 22.27 -6.68 -14.82
N ALA A 457 23.55 -7.02 -14.75
CA ALA A 457 24.51 -6.37 -13.84
C ALA A 457 24.59 -4.85 -14.09
N SER A 458 24.65 -4.43 -15.35
CA SER A 458 24.69 -3.00 -15.72
C SER A 458 23.39 -2.27 -15.34
N PHE A 459 22.25 -2.95 -15.44
CA PHE A 459 20.96 -2.41 -15.00
C PHE A 459 20.90 -2.27 -13.47
N ILE A 460 21.43 -3.25 -12.73
CA ILE A 460 21.50 -3.21 -11.26
C ILE A 460 22.38 -2.03 -10.81
N GLU A 461 23.62 -1.97 -11.30
CA GLU A 461 24.61 -0.95 -10.92
C GLU A 461 24.19 0.45 -11.38
N GLY A 462 23.81 0.59 -12.65
CA GLY A 462 23.61 1.90 -13.28
C GLY A 462 22.23 2.53 -13.05
N PHE A 463 21.21 1.73 -12.71
CA PHE A 463 19.85 2.21 -12.52
C PHE A 463 19.24 1.78 -11.19
N LEU A 464 19.20 0.48 -10.90
CA LEU A 464 18.34 -0.06 -9.83
C LEU A 464 18.81 0.38 -8.44
N ILE A 465 20.08 0.17 -8.10
CA ILE A 465 20.65 0.59 -6.80
C ILE A 465 20.50 2.11 -6.60
N PRO A 466 20.89 2.97 -7.57
CA PRO A 466 20.63 4.41 -7.47
C PRO A 466 19.15 4.77 -7.31
N ALA A 467 18.25 4.06 -7.99
CA ALA A 467 16.82 4.34 -7.92
C ALA A 467 16.20 3.93 -6.56
N ILE A 468 16.66 2.82 -5.96
CA ILE A 468 16.28 2.40 -4.60
C ILE A 468 16.83 3.37 -3.55
N ALA A 469 18.07 3.84 -3.70
CA ALA A 469 18.65 4.82 -2.78
C ALA A 469 17.84 6.13 -2.72
N ARG A 470 17.13 6.47 -3.80
CA ARG A 470 16.24 7.63 -3.88
C ARG A 470 14.89 7.46 -3.17
N THR A 471 14.62 6.31 -2.58
CA THR A 471 13.50 6.14 -1.61
C THR A 471 13.59 7.16 -0.47
N GLY A 472 14.79 7.66 -0.15
CA GLY A 472 14.98 8.81 0.76
C GLY A 472 14.25 10.10 0.38
N ASP A 473 13.84 10.26 -0.89
CA ASP A 473 13.15 11.46 -1.39
C ASP A 473 11.66 11.53 -0.96
N GLU A 474 11.09 10.47 -0.38
CA GLU A 474 9.64 10.33 -0.12
C GLU A 474 9.10 11.42 0.83
N ILE A 475 9.65 11.52 2.06
CA ILE A 475 9.26 12.58 3.01
C ILE A 475 9.55 13.95 2.43
N GLY A 476 10.68 14.11 1.74
CA GLY A 476 11.01 15.36 1.05
C GLY A 476 9.96 15.77 0.02
N SER A 477 9.35 14.80 -0.66
CA SER A 477 8.29 15.03 -1.65
C SER A 477 6.95 15.39 -1.01
N ILE A 478 6.63 14.81 0.15
CA ILE A 478 5.47 15.21 0.97
C ILE A 478 5.63 16.65 1.45
N LEU A 479 6.79 16.99 2.03
CA LEU A 479 7.09 18.35 2.47
C LEU A 479 7.10 19.34 1.29
N LYS A 480 7.60 18.92 0.13
CA LYS A 480 7.52 19.72 -1.11
C LYS A 480 6.07 19.99 -1.51
N ALA A 481 5.18 19.00 -1.41
CA ALA A 481 3.76 19.20 -1.65
C ALA A 481 3.12 20.15 -0.63
N LEU A 482 3.44 20.02 0.66
CA LEU A 482 2.99 20.96 1.70
C LEU A 482 3.56 22.39 1.55
N ASP A 483 4.69 22.52 0.87
CA ASP A 483 5.26 23.80 0.42
C ASP A 483 4.69 24.26 -0.93
N VAL A 484 3.73 23.53 -1.51
CA VAL A 484 3.10 23.82 -2.81
C VAL A 484 4.11 23.85 -3.94
N GLY A 485 5.14 23.01 -3.83
CA GLY A 485 6.08 22.70 -4.89
C GLY A 485 5.54 21.61 -5.81
N PHE A 486 5.96 21.64 -7.07
CA PHE A 486 5.58 20.60 -8.04
C PHE A 486 6.24 19.26 -7.71
N VAL A 487 5.45 18.29 -7.24
CA VAL A 487 5.89 16.89 -7.11
C VAL A 487 5.95 16.27 -8.50
N PRO A 488 7.13 15.84 -8.99
CA PRO A 488 7.26 15.32 -10.34
C PRO A 488 6.37 14.08 -10.56
N PRO A 489 5.74 13.95 -11.74
CA PRO A 489 5.02 12.73 -12.07
C PRO A 489 5.98 11.56 -12.28
N GLY A 490 5.44 10.35 -12.16
CA GLY A 490 6.15 9.10 -12.43
C GLY A 490 5.15 7.97 -12.74
N PRO A 491 5.58 6.87 -13.35
CA PRO A 491 4.74 5.68 -13.47
C PRO A 491 4.51 5.03 -12.09
N ALA A 492 3.52 4.15 -12.01
CA ALA A 492 3.29 3.27 -10.87
C ALA A 492 3.04 1.83 -11.32
N GLY A 493 3.28 0.88 -10.42
CA GLY A 493 3.21 -0.56 -10.66
C GLY A 493 4.15 -1.32 -9.73
N CYS A 494 3.99 -2.63 -9.67
CA CYS A 494 4.78 -3.50 -8.81
C CYS A 494 6.22 -3.64 -9.32
N PRO A 495 7.25 -3.12 -8.60
CA PRO A 495 8.64 -3.17 -9.06
C PRO A 495 9.17 -4.60 -9.25
N THR A 496 8.69 -5.55 -8.45
CA THR A 496 9.11 -6.96 -8.47
C THR A 496 8.47 -7.79 -9.60
N ARG A 497 7.47 -7.24 -10.31
CA ARG A 497 6.82 -7.90 -11.46
C ARG A 497 7.38 -7.41 -12.80
N GLY A 498 8.71 -7.32 -12.91
CA GLY A 498 9.39 -6.91 -14.14
C GLY A 498 9.19 -5.44 -14.51
N ARG A 499 8.89 -4.59 -13.51
CA ARG A 499 8.66 -3.15 -13.69
C ARG A 499 9.52 -2.31 -12.76
N ALA A 500 10.73 -2.73 -12.43
CA ALA A 500 11.65 -1.98 -11.57
C ALA A 500 11.93 -0.56 -12.10
N LYS A 501 11.81 -0.36 -13.43
CA LYS A 501 11.88 0.95 -14.09
C LYS A 501 10.80 1.96 -13.66
N VAL A 502 9.82 1.59 -12.81
CA VAL A 502 8.88 2.54 -12.20
C VAL A 502 9.52 3.41 -11.12
N LEU A 503 10.65 2.96 -10.56
CA LEU A 503 11.44 3.71 -9.58
C LEU A 503 12.08 4.96 -10.22
N PRO A 504 12.39 5.99 -9.42
CA PRO A 504 12.30 6.06 -7.95
C PRO A 504 10.91 6.43 -7.43
N THR A 505 10.69 6.21 -6.13
CA THR A 505 9.51 6.68 -5.40
C THR A 505 9.58 8.20 -5.13
N GLY A 506 8.69 8.75 -4.29
CA GLY A 506 8.52 10.19 -4.11
C GLY A 506 7.86 10.91 -5.29
N ARG A 507 7.09 10.21 -6.13
CA ARG A 507 6.48 10.75 -7.35
C ARG A 507 4.97 10.85 -7.28
N ASN A 508 4.41 11.81 -8.00
CA ASN A 508 2.97 11.95 -8.16
C ASN A 508 2.48 11.08 -9.31
N PHE A 509 2.23 9.81 -9.01
CA PHE A 509 2.17 8.82 -10.07
C PHE A 509 1.00 8.99 -11.05
N TYR A 510 1.15 8.45 -12.26
CA TYR A 510 0.06 8.17 -13.18
C TYR A 510 -0.04 6.65 -13.41
N SER A 511 -1.21 6.18 -13.85
CA SER A 511 -1.40 4.79 -14.21
C SER A 511 -0.93 4.51 -15.65
N ILE A 512 -1.86 4.21 -16.55
CA ILE A 512 -1.60 3.86 -17.94
C ILE A 512 -2.61 4.54 -18.85
N ASP A 513 -2.32 4.56 -20.14
CA ASP A 513 -3.30 4.93 -21.16
C ASP A 513 -4.38 3.84 -21.24
N PRO A 514 -5.66 4.14 -20.92
CA PRO A 514 -6.73 3.16 -20.97
C PRO A 514 -7.06 2.68 -22.39
N ASP A 515 -6.72 3.45 -23.43
CA ASP A 515 -6.94 3.06 -24.83
C ASP A 515 -5.79 2.18 -25.36
N GLY A 516 -4.68 2.07 -24.60
CA GLY A 516 -3.51 1.28 -24.95
C GLY A 516 -3.54 -0.18 -24.47
N ILE A 517 -4.63 -0.63 -23.83
CA ILE A 517 -4.75 -1.98 -23.25
C ILE A 517 -5.85 -2.83 -23.92
N PRO A 518 -5.67 -4.17 -24.02
CA PRO A 518 -4.48 -4.93 -23.63
C PRO A 518 -3.35 -4.77 -24.66
N TRP A 519 -2.11 -4.66 -24.18
CA TRP A 519 -0.92 -4.71 -25.03
C TRP A 519 -0.75 -6.14 -25.58
N THR A 520 -0.22 -6.28 -26.80
CA THR A 520 0.37 -7.55 -27.20
C THR A 520 1.59 -7.80 -26.30
N SER A 521 1.52 -8.82 -25.44
CA SER A 521 2.68 -9.31 -24.72
C SER A 521 3.73 -9.74 -25.75
N SER A 522 4.78 -8.97 -25.89
CA SER A 522 5.96 -9.28 -26.71
C SER A 522 6.80 -10.36 -26.06
#